data_AF-S3UZA2-F1
#
_entry.id   AF-S3UZA2-F1
#
_cell.length_a   1.000
_cell.length_b   1.000
_cell.length_c   1.000
_cell.angle_alpha   90.00
_cell.angle_beta   90.00
_cell.angle_gamma   90.00
#
_symmetry.space_group_name_H-M   'P 1'
#
loop_
_entity.id
_entity.type
_entity.pdbx_description
1 polymer ?
#
loop_
_entity_poly.entity_id
_entity_poly.type
_entity_poly.pdbx_seq_one_letter_code
_entity_poly.pdbx_strand_id
1 'polypeptide(L)'
;MKRFRFRLDPVLRLRKIAEDKKLQELSELVAEINLRNLEIEENESKIQSIASTPLEGSSGLREYSYMQTYIRQLLTRNTELLEEIRSYDEPVSKKRAEVTEARKDKKVMELLKEKRFAEYIKRYKKGEQVEAEELFLVRYFREQREERDGIKETGRDPKVFTYDTGSVERTGAEDAGLSELRKLYERFKK
;
A
#
# COMPACT_ATOMS: atom_id res chain seq x y z
N MET A 1 18.30 8.39 -1.40
CA MET A 1 17.25 7.98 -0.43
C MET A 1 16.94 6.50 -0.56
N LYS A 2 17.11 5.71 0.51
CA LYS A 2 16.54 4.35 0.55
C LYS A 2 15.01 4.46 0.45
N ARG A 3 14.35 3.59 -0.32
CA ARG A 3 12.88 3.60 -0.43
C ARG A 3 12.28 2.96 0.82
N PHE A 4 11.20 3.53 1.36
CA PHE A 4 10.45 2.92 2.46
C PHE A 4 9.89 1.56 2.03
N ARG A 5 10.14 0.52 2.83
CA ARG A 5 9.59 -0.82 2.63
C ARG A 5 8.79 -1.21 3.86
N PHE A 6 7.48 -1.39 3.67
CA PHE A 6 6.60 -1.87 4.73
C PHE A 6 6.68 -3.40 4.79
N ARG A 7 7.15 -3.95 5.92
CA ARG A 7 7.35 -5.41 6.09
C ARG A 7 6.03 -6.20 5.95
N LEU A 8 4.91 -5.59 6.31
CA LEU A 8 3.59 -6.23 6.27
C LEU A 8 2.80 -5.87 5.00
N ASP A 9 3.48 -5.37 3.94
CA ASP A 9 2.82 -5.10 2.66
C ASP A 9 2.17 -6.35 2.03
N PRO A 10 2.76 -7.57 2.10
CA PRO A 10 2.10 -8.78 1.63
C PRO A 10 0.79 -9.08 2.37
N VAL A 11 0.78 -8.89 3.69
CA VAL A 11 -0.41 -9.09 4.53
C VAL A 11 -1.50 -8.07 4.17
N LEU A 12 -1.11 -6.80 3.95
CA LEU A 12 -2.05 -5.77 3.50
C LEU A 12 -2.68 -6.12 2.14
N ARG A 13 -1.90 -6.65 1.20
CA ARG A 13 -2.44 -7.10 -0.10
C ARG A 13 -3.40 -8.26 0.05
N LEU A 14 -3.07 -9.24 0.89
CA LEU A 14 -3.95 -10.38 1.17
C LEU A 14 -5.28 -9.92 1.78
N ARG A 15 -5.25 -8.95 2.71
CA ARG A 15 -6.48 -8.36 3.27
C ARG A 15 -7.31 -7.58 2.25
N LYS A 16 -6.66 -6.89 1.29
CA LYS A 16 -7.37 -6.26 0.17
C LYS A 16 -8.09 -7.28 -0.69
N ILE A 17 -7.40 -8.34 -1.10
CA ILE A 17 -8.00 -9.43 -1.88
C ILE A 17 -9.16 -10.08 -1.11
N ALA A 18 -9.02 -10.26 0.20
CA ALA A 18 -10.08 -10.82 1.04
C ALA A 18 -11.31 -9.90 1.13
N GLU A 19 -11.12 -8.59 1.23
CA GLU A 19 -12.22 -7.61 1.16
C GLU A 19 -12.90 -7.66 -0.21
N ASP A 20 -12.13 -7.63 -1.29
CA ASP A 20 -12.65 -7.62 -2.65
C ASP A 20 -13.49 -8.87 -2.95
N LYS A 21 -13.04 -10.05 -2.49
CA LYS A 21 -13.81 -11.31 -2.59
C LYS A 21 -15.15 -11.23 -1.87
N LYS A 22 -15.16 -10.77 -0.62
CA LYS A 22 -16.40 -10.63 0.16
C LYS A 22 -17.35 -9.59 -0.46
N LEU A 23 -16.80 -8.52 -1.04
CA LEU A 23 -17.58 -7.52 -1.75
C LEU A 23 -18.19 -8.10 -3.03
N GLN A 24 -17.44 -8.93 -3.76
CA GLN A 24 -17.94 -9.63 -4.93
C GLN A 24 -19.11 -10.56 -4.56
N GLU A 25 -18.96 -11.39 -3.53
CA GLU A 25 -20.03 -12.27 -3.04
C GLU A 25 -21.30 -11.48 -2.64
N LEU A 26 -21.14 -10.33 -1.99
CA LEU A 26 -22.26 -9.44 -1.68
C LEU A 26 -22.91 -8.89 -2.96
N SER A 27 -22.11 -8.53 -3.96
CA SER A 27 -22.62 -7.98 -5.23
C SER A 27 -23.42 -9.00 -6.04
N GLU A 28 -23.02 -10.27 -5.99
CA GLU A 28 -23.75 -11.39 -6.63
C GLU A 28 -25.14 -11.55 -6.01
N LEU A 29 -25.25 -11.55 -4.67
CA LEU A 29 -26.55 -11.61 -3.98
C LEU A 29 -27.44 -10.41 -4.31
N VAL A 30 -26.87 -9.20 -4.37
CA VAL A 30 -27.62 -7.99 -4.72
C VAL A 30 -28.08 -8.04 -6.18
N ALA A 31 -27.26 -8.58 -7.09
CA ALA A 31 -27.64 -8.78 -8.48
C ALA A 31 -28.83 -9.75 -8.61
N GLU A 32 -28.83 -10.85 -7.85
CA GLU A 32 -29.95 -11.80 -7.81
C GLU A 32 -31.25 -11.19 -7.29
N ILE A 33 -31.19 -10.29 -6.30
CA ILE A 33 -32.36 -9.53 -5.83
C ILE A 33 -32.84 -8.58 -6.92
N ASN A 34 -31.92 -7.87 -7.58
CA ASN A 34 -32.26 -6.91 -8.63
C ASN A 34 -32.94 -7.59 -9.83
N LEU A 35 -32.49 -8.78 -10.23
CA LEU A 35 -33.13 -9.55 -11.30
C LEU A 35 -34.60 -9.87 -10.96
N ARG A 36 -34.88 -10.24 -9.70
CA ARG A 36 -36.24 -10.52 -9.24
C ARG A 36 -37.11 -9.27 -9.18
N ASN A 37 -36.54 -8.14 -8.73
CA ASN A 37 -37.25 -6.84 -8.76
C ASN A 37 -37.60 -6.44 -10.20
N LEU A 38 -36.69 -6.64 -11.16
CA LEU A 38 -36.97 -6.38 -12.57
C LEU A 38 -38.10 -7.29 -13.09
N GLU A 39 -38.13 -8.57 -12.70
CA GLU A 39 -39.24 -9.47 -13.06
C GLU A 39 -40.59 -8.99 -12.49
N ILE A 40 -40.60 -8.48 -11.26
CA ILE A 40 -41.80 -7.88 -10.65
C ILE A 40 -42.25 -6.64 -11.45
N GLU A 41 -41.33 -5.73 -11.75
CA GLU A 41 -41.62 -4.51 -12.53
C GLU A 41 -42.16 -4.84 -13.93
N GLU A 42 -41.60 -5.84 -14.61
CA GLU A 42 -42.10 -6.32 -15.90
C GLU A 42 -43.51 -6.91 -15.79
N ASN A 43 -43.77 -7.69 -14.75
CA ASN A 43 -45.09 -8.26 -14.51
C ASN A 43 -46.13 -7.18 -14.20
N GLU A 44 -45.77 -6.16 -13.42
CA GLU A 44 -46.62 -5.00 -13.15
C GLU A 44 -46.92 -4.22 -14.42
N SER A 45 -45.91 -3.99 -15.28
CA SER A 45 -46.12 -3.36 -16.59
C SER A 45 -47.06 -4.18 -17.48
N LYS A 46 -46.95 -5.51 -17.48
CA LYS A 46 -47.87 -6.41 -18.20
C LYS A 46 -49.30 -6.28 -17.66
N ILE A 47 -49.47 -6.29 -16.34
CA ILE A 47 -50.79 -6.13 -15.70
C ILE A 47 -51.42 -4.79 -16.10
N GLN A 48 -50.64 -3.69 -16.05
CA GLN A 48 -51.13 -2.38 -16.44
C GLN A 48 -51.55 -2.33 -17.91
N SER A 49 -50.76 -2.94 -18.81
CA SER A 49 -51.10 -2.99 -20.24
C SER A 49 -52.43 -3.70 -20.50
N ILE A 50 -52.65 -4.84 -19.84
CA ILE A 50 -53.88 -5.65 -19.93
C ILE A 50 -55.07 -4.95 -19.27
N ALA A 51 -54.85 -4.22 -18.18
CA ALA A 51 -55.90 -3.43 -17.54
C ALA A 51 -56.34 -2.23 -18.40
N SER A 52 -55.42 -1.69 -19.23
CA SER A 52 -55.68 -0.53 -20.08
C SER A 52 -56.33 -0.85 -21.42
N THR A 53 -56.32 -2.11 -21.87
CA THR A 53 -56.95 -2.53 -23.13
C THR A 53 -58.48 -2.49 -23.03
N PRO A 54 -59.18 -1.67 -23.85
CA PRO A 54 -60.63 -1.61 -23.86
C PRO A 54 -61.23 -2.88 -24.46
N LEU A 55 -62.26 -3.43 -23.80
CA LEU A 55 -63.03 -4.56 -24.31
C LEU A 55 -64.09 -4.07 -25.30
N GLU A 56 -63.87 -4.24 -26.60
CA GLU A 56 -64.87 -4.01 -27.64
C GLU A 56 -65.63 -5.31 -27.99
N GLY A 57 -66.95 -5.30 -27.83
CA GLY A 57 -67.85 -6.29 -28.45
C GLY A 57 -68.30 -7.50 -27.60
N SER A 58 -69.38 -8.14 -28.06
CA SER A 58 -70.13 -9.24 -27.41
C SER A 58 -69.37 -10.57 -27.27
N SER A 59 -68.14 -10.66 -27.79
CA SER A 59 -67.22 -11.79 -27.59
C SER A 59 -66.41 -11.69 -26.27
N GLY A 60 -66.51 -10.56 -25.57
CA GLY A 60 -65.58 -10.16 -24.52
C GLY A 60 -65.61 -10.95 -23.20
N LEU A 61 -66.65 -11.72 -22.88
CA LEU A 61 -66.73 -12.37 -21.54
C LEU A 61 -65.67 -13.47 -21.36
N ARG A 62 -65.43 -14.28 -22.40
CA ARG A 62 -64.45 -15.38 -22.34
C ARG A 62 -63.01 -14.85 -22.35
N GLU A 63 -62.73 -13.88 -23.21
CA GLU A 63 -61.44 -13.19 -23.27
C GLU A 63 -61.13 -12.44 -21.96
N TYR A 64 -62.13 -11.76 -21.39
CA TYR A 64 -62.03 -11.15 -20.07
C TYR A 64 -61.67 -12.16 -18.99
N SER A 65 -62.33 -13.33 -18.98
CA SER A 65 -62.01 -14.40 -18.02
C SER A 65 -60.56 -14.90 -18.16
N TYR A 66 -60.05 -15.01 -19.38
CA TYR A 66 -58.65 -15.39 -19.62
C TYR A 66 -57.68 -14.31 -19.14
N MET A 67 -57.94 -13.04 -19.47
CA MET A 67 -57.13 -11.90 -19.01
C MET A 67 -57.10 -11.82 -17.47
N GLN A 68 -58.24 -11.98 -16.82
CA GLN A 68 -58.35 -11.98 -15.36
C GLN A 68 -57.57 -13.15 -14.73
N THR A 69 -57.62 -14.34 -15.34
CA THR A 69 -56.86 -15.50 -14.85
C THR A 69 -55.36 -15.26 -14.99
N TYR A 70 -54.92 -14.70 -16.12
CA TYR A 70 -53.54 -14.36 -16.36
C TYR A 70 -53.02 -13.27 -15.40
N ILE A 71 -53.81 -12.21 -15.14
CA ILE A 71 -53.46 -11.20 -14.13
C ILE A 71 -53.28 -11.84 -12.76
N ARG A 72 -54.17 -12.75 -12.34
CA ARG A 72 -54.03 -13.46 -11.05
C ARG A 72 -52.75 -14.29 -11.00
N GLN A 73 -52.37 -14.95 -12.10
CA GLN A 73 -51.12 -15.70 -12.18
C GLN A 73 -49.92 -14.78 -12.02
N LEU A 74 -49.89 -13.63 -12.70
CA LEU A 74 -48.82 -12.64 -12.56
C LEU A 74 -48.73 -12.08 -11.14
N LEU A 75 -49.88 -11.78 -10.51
CA LEU A 75 -49.92 -11.33 -9.11
C LEU A 75 -49.40 -12.40 -8.15
N THR A 76 -49.76 -13.67 -8.36
CA THR A 76 -49.26 -14.79 -7.56
C THR A 76 -47.75 -14.93 -7.73
N ARG A 77 -47.25 -14.84 -8.97
CA ARG A 77 -45.81 -14.84 -9.24
C ARG A 77 -45.08 -13.69 -8.56
N ASN A 78 -45.65 -12.49 -8.56
CA ASN A 78 -45.07 -11.35 -7.84
C ASN A 78 -45.03 -11.59 -6.32
N THR A 79 -46.06 -12.22 -5.74
CA THR A 79 -46.03 -12.57 -4.32
C THR A 79 -44.93 -13.61 -4.00
N GLU A 80 -44.75 -14.62 -4.85
CA GLU A 80 -43.66 -15.59 -4.72
C GLU A 80 -42.28 -14.93 -4.83
N LEU A 81 -42.08 -14.06 -5.82
CA LEU A 81 -40.84 -13.30 -6.00
C LEU A 81 -40.52 -12.42 -4.79
N LEU A 82 -41.53 -11.79 -4.18
CA LEU A 82 -41.36 -10.99 -2.96
C LEU A 82 -40.96 -11.87 -1.77
N GLU A 83 -41.51 -13.07 -1.64
CA GLU A 83 -41.10 -14.03 -0.62
C GLU A 83 -39.67 -14.53 -0.85
N GLU A 84 -39.31 -14.82 -2.10
CA GLU A 84 -37.94 -15.14 -2.49
C GLU A 84 -36.99 -14.00 -2.10
N ILE A 85 -37.30 -12.74 -2.42
CA ILE A 85 -36.48 -11.57 -2.06
C ILE A 85 -36.31 -11.48 -0.54
N ARG A 86 -37.38 -11.68 0.25
CA ARG A 86 -37.29 -11.69 1.72
C ARG A 86 -36.36 -12.78 2.24
N SER A 87 -36.30 -13.94 1.57
CA SER A 87 -35.35 -14.99 1.95
C SER A 87 -33.88 -14.57 1.80
N TYR A 88 -33.59 -13.55 0.97
CA TYR A 88 -32.25 -12.99 0.81
C TYR A 88 -31.87 -11.95 1.89
N ASP A 89 -32.79 -11.48 2.73
CA ASP A 89 -32.49 -10.45 3.74
C ASP A 89 -31.42 -10.92 4.75
N GLU A 90 -31.55 -12.15 5.24
CA GLU A 90 -30.60 -12.74 6.17
C GLU A 90 -29.20 -12.95 5.55
N PRO A 91 -29.04 -13.62 4.38
CA PRO A 91 -27.73 -13.81 3.77
C PRO A 91 -27.08 -12.49 3.36
N VAL A 92 -27.85 -11.50 2.86
CA VAL A 92 -27.32 -10.17 2.55
C VAL A 92 -26.84 -9.46 3.81
N SER A 93 -27.61 -9.52 4.91
CA SER A 93 -27.21 -8.93 6.19
C SER A 93 -25.91 -9.56 6.71
N LYS A 94 -25.79 -10.90 6.67
CA LYS A 94 -24.56 -11.62 7.05
C LYS A 94 -23.37 -11.20 6.18
N LYS A 95 -23.53 -11.16 4.85
CA LYS A 95 -22.45 -10.75 3.94
C LYS A 95 -22.05 -9.29 4.11
N ARG A 96 -23.00 -8.39 4.39
CA ARG A 96 -22.69 -7.00 4.75
C ARG A 96 -21.82 -6.95 6.00
N ALA A 97 -22.16 -7.71 7.05
CA ALA A 97 -21.35 -7.78 8.25
C ALA A 97 -19.92 -8.29 7.96
N GLU A 98 -19.78 -9.37 7.18
CA GLU A 98 -18.47 -9.92 6.79
C GLU A 98 -17.60 -8.92 6.01
N VAL A 99 -18.20 -8.14 5.10
CA VAL A 99 -17.51 -7.06 4.36
C VAL A 99 -17.08 -5.95 5.32
N THR A 100 -17.94 -5.56 6.27
CA THR A 100 -17.56 -4.52 7.24
C THR A 100 -16.39 -4.94 8.13
N GLU A 101 -16.33 -6.22 8.51
CA GLU A 101 -15.23 -6.78 9.29
C GLU A 101 -13.92 -6.77 8.46
N ALA A 102 -13.98 -7.25 7.22
CA ALA A 102 -12.80 -7.24 6.34
C ALA A 102 -12.30 -5.81 6.05
N ARG A 103 -13.21 -4.83 5.94
CA ARG A 103 -12.87 -3.41 5.83
C ARG A 103 -12.14 -2.89 7.05
N LYS A 104 -12.61 -3.23 8.26
CA LYS A 104 -11.92 -2.87 9.51
C LYS A 104 -10.51 -3.47 9.53
N ASP A 105 -10.38 -4.74 9.18
CA ASP A 105 -9.09 -5.43 9.15
C ASP A 105 -8.09 -4.81 8.17
N LYS A 106 -8.54 -4.47 6.96
CA LYS A 106 -7.71 -3.72 6.01
C LYS A 106 -7.32 -2.36 6.58
N LYS A 107 -8.28 -1.62 7.15
CA LYS A 107 -8.03 -0.27 7.66
C LYS A 107 -7.00 -0.24 8.78
N VAL A 108 -7.03 -1.22 9.68
CA VAL A 108 -6.01 -1.39 10.72
C VAL A 108 -4.61 -1.52 10.11
N MET A 109 -4.45 -2.32 9.06
CA MET A 109 -3.16 -2.50 8.40
C MET A 109 -2.69 -1.25 7.65
N GLU A 110 -3.60 -0.50 7.05
CA GLU A 110 -3.30 0.79 6.41
C GLU A 110 -2.80 1.81 7.44
N LEU A 111 -3.50 1.93 8.58
CA LEU A 111 -3.08 2.79 9.69
C LEU A 111 -1.70 2.40 10.24
N LEU A 112 -1.40 1.10 10.35
CA LEU A 112 -0.07 0.63 10.75
C LEU A 112 0.99 1.02 9.73
N LYS A 113 0.70 0.93 8.43
CA LYS A 113 1.60 1.36 7.36
C LYS A 113 1.89 2.85 7.43
N GLU A 114 0.85 3.67 7.62
CA GLU A 114 0.96 5.13 7.77
C GLU A 114 1.82 5.51 8.99
N LYS A 115 1.57 4.90 10.15
CA LYS A 115 2.38 5.14 11.36
C LYS A 115 3.85 4.79 11.14
N ARG A 116 4.13 3.62 10.54
CA ARG A 116 5.51 3.20 10.23
C ARG A 116 6.19 4.10 9.21
N PHE A 117 5.43 4.64 8.26
CA PHE A 117 5.94 5.60 7.29
C PHE A 117 6.29 6.93 7.95
N ALA A 118 5.44 7.43 8.86
CA ALA A 118 5.73 8.63 9.64
C ALA A 118 6.99 8.46 10.52
N GLU A 119 7.14 7.30 11.19
CA GLU A 119 8.36 6.96 11.94
C GLU A 119 9.60 6.95 11.03
N TYR A 120 9.49 6.37 9.84
CA TYR A 120 10.57 6.32 8.87
C TYR A 120 11.01 7.73 8.44
N ILE A 121 10.07 8.60 8.08
CA ILE A 121 10.36 9.99 7.71
C ILE A 121 11.04 10.72 8.88
N LYS A 122 10.53 10.56 10.10
CA LYS A 122 11.11 11.21 11.29
C LYS A 122 12.56 10.79 11.52
N ARG A 123 12.85 9.49 11.41
CA ARG A 123 14.22 8.95 11.54
C ARG A 123 15.12 9.43 10.41
N TYR A 124 14.59 9.46 9.19
CA TYR A 124 15.33 9.91 8.02
C TYR A 124 15.73 11.38 8.14
N LYS A 125 14.78 12.28 8.47
CA LYS A 125 15.06 13.69 8.70
C LYS A 125 16.07 13.93 9.82
N LYS A 126 15.98 13.15 10.91
CA LYS A 126 16.96 13.23 12.00
C LYS A 126 18.36 12.82 11.55
N GLY A 127 18.47 11.79 10.69
CA GLY A 127 19.75 11.40 10.09
C GLY A 127 20.33 12.49 9.19
N GLU A 128 19.51 13.07 8.30
CA GLU A 128 19.93 14.19 7.44
C GLU A 128 20.39 15.41 8.25
N GLN A 129 19.71 15.72 9.37
CA GLN A 129 20.13 16.80 10.26
C GLN A 129 21.51 16.54 10.85
N VAL A 130 21.77 15.32 11.36
CA VAL A 130 23.08 14.96 11.91
C VAL A 130 24.16 15.00 10.84
N GLU A 131 23.92 14.45 9.65
CA GLU A 131 24.87 14.50 8.53
C GLU A 131 25.18 15.95 8.10
N ALA A 132 24.17 16.82 8.09
CA ALA A 132 24.35 18.24 7.77
C ALA A 132 25.14 18.99 8.85
N GLU A 133 24.87 18.71 10.12
CA GLU A 133 25.63 19.26 11.26
C GLU A 133 27.09 18.81 11.24
N GLU A 134 27.35 17.53 10.97
CA GLU A 134 28.71 16.99 10.83
C GLU A 134 29.47 17.67 9.68
N LEU A 135 28.85 17.80 8.50
CA LEU A 135 29.44 18.50 7.35
C LEU A 135 29.71 19.98 7.65
N PHE A 136 28.79 20.65 8.36
CA PHE A 136 28.96 22.02 8.79
C PHE A 136 30.13 22.17 9.75
N LEU A 137 30.22 21.32 10.78
CA LEU A 137 31.31 21.33 11.75
C LEU A 137 32.67 21.07 11.08
N VAL A 138 32.77 20.09 10.18
CA VAL A 138 34.02 19.82 9.45
C VAL A 138 34.47 21.05 8.65
N ARG A 139 33.56 21.72 7.95
CA ARG A 139 33.87 22.96 7.22
C ARG A 139 34.29 24.09 8.17
N TYR A 140 33.54 24.30 9.24
CA TYR A 140 33.82 25.33 10.23
C TYR A 140 35.19 25.13 10.90
N PHE A 141 35.53 23.90 11.29
CA PHE A 141 36.84 23.59 11.87
C PHE A 141 37.98 23.71 10.85
N ARG A 142 37.73 23.46 9.55
CA ARG A 142 38.71 23.70 8.49
C ARG A 142 38.99 25.20 8.35
N GLU A 143 37.95 26.01 8.22
CA GLU A 143 38.06 27.48 8.09
C GLU A 143 38.75 28.11 9.31
N GLN A 144 38.40 27.67 10.53
CA GLN A 144 39.07 28.10 11.76
C GLN A 144 40.56 27.72 11.81
N ARG A 145 40.98 26.59 11.23
CA ARG A 145 42.40 26.23 11.11
C ARG A 145 43.11 27.12 10.11
N GLU A 146 42.51 27.36 8.95
CA GLU A 146 43.05 28.25 7.92
C GLU A 146 43.23 29.68 8.44
N GLU A 147 42.30 30.18 9.26
CA GLU A 147 42.41 31.48 9.94
C GLU A 147 43.49 31.53 11.03
N ARG A 148 43.60 30.48 11.86
CA ARG A 148 44.58 30.41 12.96
C ARG A 148 46.01 30.22 12.49
N ASP A 149 46.22 29.38 11.47
CA ASP A 149 47.55 29.09 10.96
C ASP A 149 48.04 30.16 9.99
N GLY A 150 47.18 31.08 9.54
CA GLY A 150 47.55 32.20 8.66
C GLY A 150 48.10 31.79 7.29
N ILE A 151 48.03 30.50 6.95
CA ILE A 151 48.46 29.98 5.66
C ILE A 151 47.27 30.07 4.71
N LYS A 152 47.18 31.18 3.98
CA LYS A 152 46.42 31.20 2.74
C LYS A 152 46.98 30.07 1.87
N GLU A 153 46.14 29.09 1.49
CA GLU A 153 46.50 28.05 0.53
C GLU A 153 46.93 28.75 -0.79
N THR A 154 48.22 29.09 -0.91
CA THR A 154 48.84 29.21 -2.22
C THR A 154 48.73 27.81 -2.81
N GLY A 155 48.01 27.65 -3.92
CA GLY A 155 47.71 26.37 -4.58
C GLY A 155 48.95 25.53 -4.89
N ARG A 156 49.51 24.91 -3.85
CA ARG A 156 50.66 24.03 -3.89
C ARG A 156 50.16 22.73 -3.31
N ASP A 157 50.08 21.73 -4.18
CA ASP A 157 49.79 20.35 -3.80
C ASP A 157 50.57 19.97 -2.55
N PRO A 158 49.98 19.19 -1.63
CA PRO A 158 50.66 18.79 -0.41
C PRO A 158 52.00 18.17 -0.81
N LYS A 159 53.11 18.82 -0.41
CA LYS A 159 54.44 18.27 -0.63
C LYS A 159 54.47 16.94 0.11
N VAL A 160 54.35 15.86 -0.65
CA VAL A 160 54.73 14.53 -0.18
C VAL A 160 56.16 14.72 0.30
N PHE A 161 56.38 14.53 1.60
CA PHE A 161 57.70 14.59 2.21
C PHE A 161 58.46 13.35 1.74
N THR A 162 58.96 13.39 0.50
CA THR A 162 59.94 12.44 0.02
C THR A 162 61.23 12.78 0.74
N TYR A 163 61.70 11.88 1.60
CA TYR A 163 63.05 11.96 2.12
C TYR A 163 64.00 12.00 0.92
N ASP A 164 64.71 13.12 0.81
CA ASP A 164 65.77 13.31 -0.16
C ASP A 164 66.89 12.34 0.23
N THR A 165 66.92 11.15 -0.37
CA THR A 165 68.11 10.31 -0.34
C THR A 165 69.12 10.94 -1.30
N GLY A 166 69.59 12.14 -0.94
CA GLY A 166 70.72 12.77 -1.59
C GLY A 166 71.87 11.78 -1.56
N SER A 167 72.45 11.56 -2.74
CA SER A 167 73.70 10.85 -3.02
C SER A 167 74.64 10.70 -1.81
N VAL A 168 74.45 9.66 -1.01
CA VAL A 168 75.41 9.18 -0.04
C VAL A 168 75.69 7.74 -0.42
N GLU A 169 76.89 7.52 -0.95
CA GLU A 169 77.45 6.19 -1.17
C GLU A 169 77.33 5.40 0.14
N ARG A 170 76.59 4.28 0.09
CA ARG A 170 76.42 3.38 1.22
C ARG A 170 77.74 2.68 1.49
N THR A 171 78.59 3.28 2.32
CA THR A 171 79.66 2.55 3.00
C THR A 171 79.04 1.86 4.22
N GLY A 172 79.15 0.53 4.24
CA GLY A 172 78.47 -0.33 5.20
C GLY A 172 78.95 -0.10 6.63
N ALA A 173 78.08 0.43 7.49
CA ALA A 173 78.22 0.34 8.95
C ALA A 173 76.93 0.62 9.75
N GLU A 174 75.86 1.19 9.17
CA GLU A 174 74.73 1.72 9.98
C GLU A 174 73.39 0.96 9.85
N ASP A 175 73.44 -0.36 9.65
CA ASP A 175 72.24 -1.25 9.67
C ASP A 175 71.81 -1.67 11.10
N ALA A 176 72.14 -0.87 12.12
CA ALA A 176 71.78 -1.19 13.51
C ALA A 176 70.31 -0.85 13.83
N GLY A 177 69.75 0.22 13.27
CA GLY A 177 68.42 0.73 13.66
C GLY A 177 67.22 -0.01 13.04
N LEU A 178 67.36 -0.53 11.82
CA LEU A 178 66.30 -1.28 11.13
C LEU A 178 66.14 -2.72 11.67
N SER A 179 67.20 -3.25 12.29
CA SER A 179 67.23 -4.59 12.92
C SER A 179 66.36 -4.65 14.18
N GLU A 180 66.30 -3.57 14.96
CA GLU A 180 65.55 -3.54 16.22
C GLU A 180 64.04 -3.43 16.03
N LEU A 181 63.60 -2.63 15.06
CA LEU A 181 62.18 -2.48 14.72
C LEU A 181 61.60 -3.80 14.18
N ARG A 182 62.38 -4.55 13.40
CA ARG A 182 61.98 -5.87 12.90
C ARG A 182 61.87 -6.91 14.02
N LYS A 183 62.81 -6.90 14.98
CA LYS A 183 62.76 -7.76 16.18
C LYS A 183 61.55 -7.44 17.07
N LEU A 184 61.19 -6.17 17.20
CA LEU A 184 59.99 -5.73 17.94
C LEU A 184 58.70 -6.20 17.27
N TYR A 185 58.62 -6.09 15.94
CA TYR A 185 57.45 -6.51 15.17
C TYR A 185 57.22 -8.04 15.22
N GLU A 186 58.29 -8.83 15.18
CA GLU A 186 58.19 -10.30 15.32
C GLU A 186 57.81 -10.73 16.75
N ARG A 187 58.17 -9.95 17.77
CA ARG A 187 57.85 -10.26 19.19
C ARG A 187 56.38 -10.10 19.54
N PHE A 188 55.68 -9.16 18.88
CA PHE A 188 54.26 -8.87 19.12
C PHE A 188 53.31 -9.56 18.13
N LYS A 189 53.86 -10.38 17.21
CA LYS A 189 53.08 -11.22 16.29
C LYS A 189 52.77 -12.58 16.94
N LYS A 190 51.90 -12.56 17.96
CA LYS A 190 51.18 -13.74 18.47
C LYS A 190 49.73 -13.39 18.72
#